data_AF-A0A5K0XV83-F1
#
_entry.id   AF-A0A5K0XV83-F1
#
_cell.length_a   1.000
_cell.length_b   1.000
_cell.length_c   1.000
_cell.angle_alpha   90.00
_cell.angle_beta   90.00
_cell.angle_gamma   90.00
#
_symmetry.space_group_name_H-M   'P 1'
#
loop_
_entity.id
_entity.type
_entity.pdbx_description
1 polymer ?
#
loop_
_entity_poly.entity_id
_entity_poly.type
_entity_poly.pdbx_seq_one_letter_code
_entity_poly.pdbx_strand_id
1 'polypeptide(L)' 'LALSKGSGEERICEVVSSPCLAEAVAHFWISREGVTD' A
#
# COMPACT_ATOMS: atom_id res chain seq x y z
N LEU A 1 -4.87 -8.18 -3.49
CA LEU A 1 -4.01 -7.06 -3.07
C LEU A 1 -2.57 -7.41 -3.40
N ALA A 2 -1.77 -6.45 -3.85
CA ALA A 2 -0.33 -6.59 -4.05
C ALA A 2 0.40 -5.47 -3.29
N LEU A 3 1.60 -5.77 -2.78
CA LEU A 3 2.45 -4.81 -2.09
C LEU A 3 3.78 -4.66 -2.84
N SER A 4 4.23 -3.43 -3.01
CA SER A 4 5.55 -3.12 -3.57
C SER A 4 6.28 -2.09 -2.71
N LYS A 5 7.61 -2.10 -2.79
CA LYS A 5 8.46 -1.15 -2.05
C LYS A 5 8.63 0.13 -2.87
N GLY A 6 8.28 1.27 -2.27
CA GLY A 6 8.53 2.60 -2.81
C GLY A 6 9.88 3.15 -2.36
N SER A 7 9.98 4.48 -2.32
CA SER A 7 11.19 5.18 -1.90
C SER A 7 11.38 5.19 -0.37
N GLY A 8 12.58 4.85 0.10
CA GLY A 8 12.87 4.81 1.54
C GLY A 8 11.95 3.84 2.29
N GLU A 9 11.12 4.39 3.19
CA GLU A 9 10.15 3.64 4.00
C GLU A 9 8.75 3.55 3.40
N GLU A 10 8.54 4.13 2.22
CA GLU A 10 7.27 4.07 1.48
C GLU A 10 6.96 2.64 1.01
N ARG A 11 5.67 2.32 1.01
CA ARG A 11 5.08 1.10 0.45
C ARG A 11 3.87 1.50 -0.37
N ILE A 12 3.67 0.74 -1.44
CA ILE A 12 2.55 0.94 -2.37
C ILE A 12 1.68 -0.32 -2.25
N CYS A 13 0.37 -0.12 -2.08
CA CYS A 13 -0.64 -1.16 -2.01
C CYS A 13 -1.60 -1.04 -3.19
N GLU A 14 -1.76 -2.12 -3.93
CA GLU A 14 -2.62 -2.17 -5.11
C GLU A 14 -3.76 -3.17 -4.92
N VAL A 15 -4.98 -2.73 -5.17
CA VAL A 15 -6.15 -3.61 -5.28
C VAL A 15 -6.13 -4.27 -6.65
N VAL A 16 -5.45 -5.40 -6.76
CA VAL A 16 -5.34 -6.15 -8.04
C VAL A 16 -6.58 -7.00 -8.33
N SER A 17 -7.26 -7.50 -7.29
CA SER A 17 -8.47 -8.32 -7.46
C SER A 17 -9.27 -8.28 -6.17
N SER A 18 -10.56 -7.93 -6.30
CA SER A 18 -11.52 -7.87 -5.21
C SER A 18 -12.93 -8.06 -5.76
N PRO A 19 -13.83 -8.76 -5.04
CA PRO A 19 -15.22 -8.91 -5.46
C PRO A 19 -16.06 -7.64 -5.32
N CYS A 20 -15.55 -6.62 -4.62
CA CYS A 20 -16.34 -5.43 -4.27
C CYS A 20 -15.53 -4.11 -4.22
N LEU A 21 -14.23 -4.14 -4.47
CA LEU A 21 -13.38 -2.95 -4.52
C LEU A 21 -12.88 -2.74 -5.96
N ALA A 22 -12.90 -1.49 -6.41
CA ALA A 22 -12.29 -1.13 -7.67
C ALA A 22 -10.77 -1.31 -7.62
N GLU A 23 -10.16 -1.53 -8.79
CA GLU A 23 -8.70 -1.44 -8.93
C GLU A 23 -8.24 -0.03 -8.53
N ALA A 24 -7.33 0.03 -7.57
CA ALA A 24 -6.88 1.27 -6.95
C ALA A 24 -5.48 1.10 -6.35
N VAL A 25 -4.78 2.21 -6.19
CA VAL A 25 -3.42 2.28 -5.65
C VAL A 25 -3.40 3.24 -4.46
N ALA A 26 -2.73 2.85 -3.38
CA ALA A 26 -2.51 3.67 -2.20
C ALA A 26 -1.05 3.61 -1.74
N HIS A 27 -0.57 4.70 -1.16
CA HIS A 27 0.77 4.83 -0.62
C HIS A 27 0.67 4.89 0.91
N PHE A 28 1.65 4.30 1.60
CA PHE A 28 1.75 4.35 3.05
C PHE A 28 3.23 4.20 3.46
N TRP A 29 3.57 4.59 4.67
CA TRP A 29 4.93 4.49 5.22
C TRP A 29 4.97 3.52 6.39
N ILE A 30 6.16 2.97 6.65
CA ILE A 30 6.43 2.18 7.84
C ILE A 30 7.42 2.96 8.71
N SER A 31 6.98 3.41 9.88
CA SER A 31 7.83 4.01 10.90
C SER A 31 8.14 3.01 12.02
N ARG A 32 8.88 3.43 13.04
CA ARG A 32 9.13 2.60 14.23
C ARG A 32 7.86 2.37 15.05
N GLU A 33 6.88 3.25 14.90
CA GLU A 33 5.61 3.26 15.61
C GLU A 33 4.52 2.46 14.87
N GLY A 34 4.74 2.11 13.60
CA GLY A 34 3.85 1.26 12.81
C GLY A 34 3.60 1.79 11.40
N VAL A 35 2.40 1.51 10.88
CA VAL A 35 1.95 1.98 9.56
C VAL A 35 1.45 3.42 9.69
N THR A 36 1.93 4.29 8.82
CA THR A 36 1.50 5.68 8.72
C THR A 36 1.04 6.00 7.30
N ASP A 37 0.25 7.06 7.17
CA ASP A 37 -0.06 7.65 5.87
C ASP A 37 1.17 8.33 5.23
#